data_AF-A0A7S4CH37-F1
#
_entry.id   AF-A0A7S4CH37-F1
#
_cell.length_a   1.000
_cell.length_b   1.000
_cell.length_c   1.000
_cell.angle_alpha   90.00
_cell.angle_beta   90.00
_cell.angle_gamma   90.00
#
_symmetry.space_group_name_H-M   'P 1'
#
loop_
_entity.id
_entity.type
_entity.pdbx_description
1 polymer ?
#
loop_
_entity_poly.entity_id
_entity_poly.type
_entity_poly.pdbx_seq_one_letter_code
_entity_poly.pdbx_strand_id
1 'polypeptide(L)'
;KCIDVRLSLVSMVILLMEKMDTTLAQYVDKILEAFCSIWAVIQHCSEADSTETRLKSYLVIALTAFVKCLGEQSQHVHELVIRMIVYTTNLQNQDAVFLLEAGLELWQATLQYTVSLSDPLLDCFESIPAVVDYDTEVLPQALSILDSYILVGKSAFLQRYVQQLNHLLGKLLTETRDTGQVLCTNVLDTLLNVFPEHGPAAMQSVL
;
A
#
# COMPACT_ATOMS: atom_id res chain seq x y z
N LYS A 1 -3.96 9.73 29.25
CA LYS A 1 -3.09 8.94 30.16
C LYS A 1 -2.73 7.55 29.63
N CYS A 2 -3.64 6.58 29.43
CA CYS A 2 -3.25 5.26 28.87
C CYS A 2 -2.92 5.34 27.36
N ILE A 3 -3.64 6.18 26.62
CA ILE A 3 -3.41 6.43 25.18
C ILE A 3 -2.07 7.13 24.95
N ASP A 4 -1.73 8.15 25.76
CA ASP A 4 -0.40 8.81 25.69
C ASP A 4 0.75 7.82 25.86
N VAL A 5 0.60 6.86 26.78
CA VAL A 5 1.62 5.83 27.01
C VAL A 5 1.72 4.87 25.83
N ARG A 6 0.59 4.46 25.24
CA ARG A 6 0.56 3.57 24.07
C ARG A 6 1.08 4.23 22.79
N LEU A 7 0.72 5.50 22.55
CA LEU A 7 1.25 6.30 21.45
C LEU A 7 2.73 6.61 21.64
N SER A 8 3.17 6.89 22.87
CA SER A 8 4.59 7.06 23.17
C SER A 8 5.38 5.77 22.92
N LEU A 9 4.78 4.59 23.15
CA LEU A 9 5.41 3.30 22.83
C LEU A 9 5.54 3.09 21.32
N VAL A 10 4.51 3.39 20.54
CA VAL A 10 4.57 3.29 19.07
C VAL A 10 5.59 4.27 18.50
N SER A 11 5.55 5.54 18.92
CA SER A 11 6.53 6.54 18.52
C SER A 11 7.95 6.19 18.98
N MET A 12 8.11 5.57 20.16
CA MET A 12 9.40 5.09 20.64
C MET A 12 9.89 3.90 19.83
N VAL A 13 9.02 2.99 19.41
CA VAL A 13 9.36 1.90 18.49
C VAL A 13 9.82 2.46 17.15
N ILE A 14 9.10 3.41 16.57
CA ILE A 14 9.51 4.12 15.34
C ILE A 14 10.88 4.80 15.53
N LEU A 15 11.08 5.51 16.64
CA LEU A 15 12.33 6.23 16.92
C LEU A 15 13.51 5.30 17.25
N LEU A 16 13.24 4.11 17.80
CA LEU A 16 14.24 3.06 18.00
C LEU A 16 14.59 2.40 16.66
N MET A 17 13.62 2.21 15.77
CA MET A 17 13.84 1.67 14.43
C MET A 17 14.66 2.64 13.56
N GLU A 18 14.46 3.95 13.71
CA GLU A 18 15.30 4.99 13.07
C GLU A 18 16.76 5.01 13.57
N LYS A 19 17.09 4.33 14.67
CA LYS A 19 18.41 4.37 15.32
C LYS A 19 19.19 3.05 15.29
N MET A 20 18.66 1.97 14.71
CA MET A 20 19.22 0.62 14.86
C MET A 20 19.66 0.02 13.50
N ASP A 21 20.91 0.25 13.12
CA ASP A 21 21.44 -0.08 11.79
C ASP A 21 22.03 -1.51 11.65
N THR A 22 22.17 -2.28 12.73
CA THR A 22 22.71 -3.67 12.66
C THR A 22 22.11 -4.64 13.67
N THR A 23 21.60 -4.13 14.79
CA THR A 23 21.06 -4.93 15.90
C THR A 23 19.62 -5.40 15.64
N LEU A 24 18.94 -4.87 14.61
CA LEU A 24 17.51 -5.09 14.32
C LEU A 24 17.20 -6.55 13.92
N ALA A 25 18.09 -7.19 13.17
CA ALA A 25 17.89 -8.54 12.61
C ALA A 25 17.50 -9.57 13.68
N GLN A 26 18.03 -9.47 14.90
CA GLN A 26 17.75 -10.42 15.98
C GLN A 26 16.42 -10.17 16.72
N TYR A 27 15.76 -9.03 16.46
CA TYR A 27 14.51 -8.63 17.10
C TYR A 27 13.33 -8.56 16.14
N VAL A 28 13.55 -8.77 14.83
CA VAL A 28 12.50 -8.68 13.80
C VAL A 28 11.30 -9.53 14.17
N ASP A 29 11.51 -10.80 14.50
CA ASP A 29 10.44 -11.75 14.84
C ASP A 29 9.65 -11.29 16.06
N LYS A 30 10.33 -10.79 17.10
CA LYS A 30 9.68 -10.30 18.33
C LYS A 30 8.86 -9.04 18.07
N ILE A 31 9.37 -8.14 17.23
CA ILE A 31 8.67 -6.93 16.82
C ILE A 31 7.44 -7.31 15.99
N LEU A 32 7.58 -8.24 15.05
CA LEU A 32 6.48 -8.77 14.24
C LEU A 32 5.40 -9.44 15.10
N GLU A 33 5.79 -10.28 16.06
CA GLU A 33 4.88 -10.89 17.03
C GLU A 33 4.11 -9.82 17.82
N ALA A 34 4.78 -8.75 18.24
CA ALA A 34 4.13 -7.63 18.93
C ALA A 34 3.12 -6.92 18.01
N PHE A 35 3.49 -6.63 16.75
CA PHE A 35 2.56 -6.05 15.77
C PHE A 35 1.34 -6.95 15.55
N CYS A 36 1.54 -8.25 15.34
CA CYS A 36 0.46 -9.23 15.18
C CYS A 36 -0.44 -9.27 16.41
N SER A 37 0.13 -9.29 17.61
CA SER A 37 -0.64 -9.32 18.87
C SER A 37 -1.45 -8.04 19.05
N ILE A 38 -0.86 -6.87 18.77
CA ILE A 38 -1.57 -5.59 18.90
C ILE A 38 -2.69 -5.51 17.88
N TRP A 39 -2.44 -5.90 16.63
CA TRP A 39 -3.47 -5.94 15.58
C TRP A 39 -4.63 -6.85 15.95
N ALA A 40 -4.35 -8.07 16.42
CA ALA A 40 -5.37 -9.03 16.83
C ALA A 40 -6.25 -8.49 17.96
N VAL A 41 -5.67 -7.79 18.94
CA VAL A 41 -6.43 -7.17 20.04
C VAL A 41 -7.34 -6.07 19.52
N ILE A 42 -6.81 -5.16 18.67
CA ILE A 42 -7.57 -4.01 18.18
C ILE A 42 -8.68 -4.42 17.19
N GLN A 43 -8.50 -5.53 16.47
CA GLN A 43 -9.50 -6.02 15.51
C GLN A 43 -10.82 -6.49 16.17
N HIS A 44 -10.77 -6.91 17.44
CA HIS A 44 -11.94 -7.41 18.17
C HIS A 44 -12.65 -6.32 19.00
N CYS A 45 -12.13 -5.09 18.98
CA CYS A 45 -12.74 -3.98 19.69
C CYS A 45 -13.83 -3.32 18.82
N SER A 46 -14.95 -2.96 19.46
CA SER A 46 -16.19 -2.54 18.79
C SER A 46 -16.10 -1.11 18.26
N GLU A 47 -16.61 -0.93 17.04
CA GLU A 47 -16.57 0.24 16.14
C GLU A 47 -17.14 1.58 16.68
N ALA A 48 -17.45 1.70 17.97
CA ALA A 48 -18.14 2.87 18.52
C ALA A 48 -17.21 4.04 18.91
N ASP A 49 -15.90 3.82 19.01
CA ASP A 49 -14.96 4.81 19.58
C ASP A 49 -13.90 5.28 18.57
N SER A 50 -13.94 6.57 18.21
CA SER A 50 -12.95 7.27 17.35
C SER A 50 -11.48 7.11 17.78
N THR A 51 -11.26 6.69 19.02
CA THR A 51 -9.94 6.41 19.58
C THR A 51 -9.32 5.13 19.01
N GLU A 52 -10.14 4.12 18.72
CA GLU A 52 -9.65 2.81 18.25
C GLU A 52 -9.21 2.86 16.80
N THR A 53 -9.99 3.51 15.94
CA THR A 53 -9.63 3.77 14.54
C THR A 53 -8.31 4.54 14.43
N ARG A 54 -8.08 5.51 15.34
CA ARG A 54 -6.79 6.21 15.45
C ARG A 54 -5.65 5.27 15.80
N LEU A 55 -5.84 4.36 16.76
CA LEU A 55 -4.81 3.37 17.12
C LEU A 55 -4.49 2.43 15.95
N LYS A 56 -5.49 2.01 15.17
CA LYS A 56 -5.28 1.25 13.92
C LYS A 56 -4.38 2.04 12.95
N SER A 57 -4.67 3.32 12.73
CA SER A 57 -3.86 4.20 11.87
C SER A 57 -2.40 4.29 12.35
N TYR A 58 -2.17 4.50 13.65
CA TYR A 58 -0.81 4.53 14.20
C TYR A 58 -0.07 3.20 14.07
N LEU A 59 -0.77 2.07 14.19
CA LEU A 59 -0.16 0.76 13.99
C LEU A 59 0.28 0.57 12.53
N VAL A 60 -0.56 0.99 11.58
CA VAL A 60 -0.25 0.95 10.15
C VAL A 60 0.98 1.84 9.86
N ILE A 61 1.01 3.07 10.37
CA ILE A 61 2.16 3.98 10.21
C ILE A 61 3.44 3.37 10.78
N ALA A 62 3.37 2.73 11.94
CA ALA A 62 4.52 2.08 12.55
C ALA A 62 4.99 0.86 11.75
N LEU A 63 4.06 0.07 11.19
CA LEU A 63 4.40 -1.03 10.30
C LEU A 63 5.02 -0.51 8.99
N THR A 64 4.56 0.62 8.46
CA THR A 64 5.17 1.30 7.31
C THR A 64 6.62 1.67 7.61
N ALA A 65 6.87 2.28 8.77
CA ALA A 65 8.24 2.58 9.21
C ALA A 65 9.08 1.31 9.36
N PHE A 66 8.47 0.19 9.80
CA PHE A 66 9.16 -1.09 9.87
C PHE A 66 9.59 -1.63 8.52
N VAL A 67 8.68 -1.63 7.56
CA VAL A 67 8.95 -2.07 6.18
C VAL A 67 10.08 -1.23 5.59
N LYS A 68 10.03 0.09 5.76
CA LYS A 68 11.09 1.01 5.31
C LYS A 68 12.44 0.70 5.97
N CYS A 69 12.44 0.39 7.27
CA CYS A 69 13.64 0.05 8.03
C CYS A 69 14.26 -1.29 7.60
N LEU A 70 13.42 -2.30 7.34
CA LEU A 70 13.86 -3.62 6.88
C LEU A 70 14.35 -3.60 5.43
N GLY A 71 13.85 -2.68 4.62
CA GLY A 71 14.16 -2.60 3.19
C GLY A 71 13.81 -3.91 2.47
N GLU A 72 14.76 -4.43 1.70
CA GLU A 72 14.60 -5.70 0.95
C GLU A 72 14.31 -6.91 1.84
N GLN A 73 14.70 -6.86 3.13
CA GLN A 73 14.42 -7.93 4.10
C GLN A 73 12.98 -7.89 4.63
N SER A 74 12.16 -6.93 4.19
CA SER A 74 10.75 -6.80 4.60
C SER A 74 9.86 -7.96 4.17
N GLN A 75 10.31 -8.84 3.27
CA GLN A 75 9.52 -10.00 2.81
C GLN A 75 8.99 -10.87 3.97
N HIS A 76 9.74 -10.99 5.06
CA HIS A 76 9.32 -11.78 6.22
C HIS A 76 8.06 -11.21 6.91
N VAL A 77 7.80 -9.91 6.78
CA VAL A 77 6.64 -9.25 7.39
C VAL A 77 5.43 -9.13 6.44
N HIS A 78 5.59 -9.55 5.17
CA HIS A 78 4.58 -9.31 4.13
C HIS A 78 3.22 -9.93 4.44
N GLU A 79 3.15 -11.06 5.14
CA GLU A 79 1.86 -11.67 5.52
C GLU A 79 1.00 -10.73 6.39
N LEU A 80 1.62 -10.03 7.35
CA LEU A 80 0.90 -9.05 8.17
C LEU A 80 0.59 -7.79 7.36
N VAL A 81 1.56 -7.32 6.59
CA VAL A 81 1.42 -6.13 5.74
C VAL A 81 0.27 -6.28 4.76
N ILE A 82 0.17 -7.41 4.05
CA ILE A 82 -0.90 -7.69 3.08
C ILE A 82 -2.27 -7.68 3.77
N ARG A 83 -2.39 -8.31 4.94
CA ARG A 83 -3.64 -8.28 5.72
C ARG A 83 -4.04 -6.85 6.09
N MET A 84 -3.08 -6.01 6.48
CA MET A 84 -3.36 -4.61 6.78
C MET A 84 -3.72 -3.81 5.52
N ILE A 85 -3.01 -4.00 4.40
CA ILE A 85 -3.35 -3.35 3.12
C ILE A 85 -4.81 -3.67 2.76
N VAL A 86 -5.18 -4.95 2.67
CA VAL A 86 -6.55 -5.39 2.34
C VAL A 86 -7.59 -4.81 3.29
N TYR A 87 -7.29 -4.74 4.60
CA TYR A 87 -8.21 -4.16 5.56
C TYR A 87 -8.40 -2.65 5.40
N THR A 88 -7.30 -1.93 5.20
CA THR A 88 -7.28 -0.46 5.11
C THR A 88 -7.79 0.05 3.76
N THR A 89 -7.71 -0.76 2.70
CA THR A 89 -8.23 -0.43 1.36
C THR A 89 -9.65 -0.94 1.12
N ASN A 90 -10.25 -1.66 2.08
CA ASN A 90 -11.64 -2.07 1.99
C ASN A 90 -12.57 -0.88 2.25
N LEU A 91 -13.05 -0.24 1.18
CA LEU A 91 -13.94 0.92 1.26
C LEU A 91 -15.35 0.63 1.80
N GLN A 92 -15.70 -0.65 1.99
CA GLN A 92 -16.93 -1.04 2.70
C GLN A 92 -16.76 -0.97 4.22
N ASN A 93 -15.53 -0.84 4.71
CA ASN A 93 -15.23 -0.65 6.12
C ASN A 93 -15.52 0.80 6.53
N GLN A 94 -16.23 1.00 7.63
CA GLN A 94 -16.51 2.34 8.19
C GLN A 94 -15.22 3.08 8.59
N ASP A 95 -14.15 2.34 8.91
CA ASP A 95 -12.84 2.90 9.23
C ASP A 95 -12.08 3.41 7.99
N ALA A 96 -12.51 3.10 6.76
CA ALA A 96 -11.77 3.38 5.54
C ALA A 96 -11.37 4.86 5.41
N VAL A 97 -12.27 5.77 5.75
CA VAL A 97 -12.02 7.24 5.72
C VAL A 97 -10.76 7.63 6.52
N PHE A 98 -10.48 6.94 7.61
CA PHE A 98 -9.37 7.27 8.52
C PHE A 98 -8.11 6.45 8.27
N LEU A 99 -8.24 5.31 7.60
CA LEU A 99 -7.17 4.34 7.43
C LEU A 99 -6.60 4.29 6.02
N LEU A 100 -7.37 4.71 5.02
CA LEU A 100 -7.01 4.54 3.62
C LEU A 100 -5.65 5.18 3.30
N GLU A 101 -5.43 6.43 3.68
CA GLU A 101 -4.17 7.13 3.41
C GLU A 101 -2.95 6.40 4.02
N ALA A 102 -3.05 6.02 5.29
CA ALA A 102 -1.99 5.26 5.97
C ALA A 102 -1.78 3.87 5.33
N GLY A 103 -2.85 3.23 4.89
CA GLY A 103 -2.84 1.96 4.17
C GLY A 103 -2.16 2.04 2.80
N LEU A 104 -2.43 3.10 2.04
CA LEU A 104 -1.77 3.37 0.76
C LEU A 104 -0.28 3.67 0.96
N GLU A 105 0.10 4.37 2.03
CA GLU A 105 1.51 4.59 2.35
C GLU A 105 2.23 3.27 2.69
N LEU A 106 1.61 2.40 3.49
CA LEU A 106 2.12 1.06 3.78
C LEU A 106 2.32 0.25 2.49
N TRP A 107 1.31 0.29 1.61
CA TRP A 107 1.35 -0.42 0.34
C TRP A 107 2.48 0.09 -0.56
N GLN A 108 2.59 1.40 -0.73
CA GLN A 108 3.65 2.02 -1.52
C GLN A 108 5.04 1.66 -0.99
N ALA A 109 5.25 1.74 0.33
CA ALA A 109 6.52 1.35 0.94
C ALA A 109 6.83 -0.14 0.68
N THR A 110 5.84 -1.01 0.76
CA THR A 110 6.00 -2.45 0.51
C THR A 110 6.45 -2.72 -0.91
N LEU A 111 5.84 -2.07 -1.90
CA LEU A 111 6.24 -2.21 -3.30
C LEU A 111 7.61 -1.59 -3.59
N GLN A 112 7.95 -0.48 -2.92
CA GLN A 112 9.25 0.17 -3.09
C GLN A 112 10.42 -0.71 -2.64
N TYR A 113 10.24 -1.50 -1.59
CA TYR A 113 11.31 -2.30 -1.00
C TYR A 113 11.22 -3.79 -1.31
N THR A 114 10.15 -4.27 -1.96
CA THR A 114 10.08 -5.70 -2.32
C THR A 114 10.97 -6.02 -3.51
N VAL A 115 11.70 -7.14 -3.42
CA VAL A 115 12.52 -7.65 -4.54
C VAL A 115 11.72 -8.50 -5.52
N SER A 116 10.51 -8.93 -5.15
CA SER A 116 9.63 -9.74 -6.00
C SER A 116 8.17 -9.59 -5.58
N LEU A 117 7.25 -9.60 -6.54
CA LEU A 117 5.82 -9.67 -6.24
C LEU A 117 5.40 -11.12 -6.01
N SER A 118 4.97 -11.43 -4.79
CA SER A 118 4.27 -12.68 -4.50
C SER A 118 2.84 -12.61 -5.03
N ASP A 119 2.20 -13.76 -5.28
CA ASP A 119 0.80 -13.79 -5.74
C ASP A 119 -0.15 -13.04 -4.78
N PRO A 120 -0.04 -13.18 -3.45
CA PRO A 120 -0.90 -12.41 -2.54
C PRO A 120 -0.68 -10.90 -2.60
N LEU A 121 0.55 -10.45 -2.90
CA LEU A 121 0.81 -9.03 -3.10
C LEU A 121 0.27 -8.56 -4.45
N LEU A 122 0.36 -9.38 -5.50
CA LEU A 122 -0.32 -9.10 -6.78
C LEU A 122 -1.83 -8.96 -6.59
N ASP A 123 -2.45 -9.84 -5.81
CA ASP A 123 -3.89 -9.85 -5.55
C ASP A 123 -4.37 -8.55 -4.88
N CYS A 124 -3.53 -7.87 -4.11
CA CYS A 124 -3.87 -6.57 -3.53
C CYS A 124 -4.28 -5.54 -4.60
N PHE A 125 -3.74 -5.64 -5.83
CA PHE A 125 -4.05 -4.73 -6.94
C PHE A 125 -5.55 -4.60 -7.22
N GLU A 126 -6.35 -5.63 -6.93
CA GLU A 126 -7.82 -5.61 -7.10
C GLU A 126 -8.50 -4.46 -6.31
N SER A 127 -7.84 -3.91 -5.29
CA SER A 127 -8.34 -2.74 -4.56
C SER A 127 -8.18 -1.42 -5.31
N ILE A 128 -7.23 -1.30 -6.24
CA ILE A 128 -6.87 -0.04 -6.90
C ILE A 128 -8.05 0.63 -7.61
N PRO A 129 -8.86 -0.06 -8.43
CA PRO A 129 -9.97 0.60 -9.12
C PRO A 129 -10.95 1.26 -8.15
N ALA A 130 -11.26 0.58 -7.04
CA ALA A 130 -12.15 1.12 -6.02
C ALA A 130 -11.54 2.35 -5.33
N VAL A 131 -10.25 2.31 -5.01
CA VAL A 131 -9.51 3.44 -4.40
C VAL A 131 -9.46 4.64 -5.34
N VAL A 132 -9.20 4.42 -6.62
CA VAL A 132 -9.16 5.47 -7.65
C VAL A 132 -10.52 6.20 -7.76
N ASP A 133 -11.61 5.46 -7.61
CA ASP A 133 -12.97 5.99 -7.70
C ASP A 133 -13.46 6.64 -6.40
N TYR A 134 -12.73 6.46 -5.30
CA TYR A 134 -13.16 6.86 -3.96
C TYR A 134 -13.01 8.35 -3.71
N ASP A 135 -11.78 8.86 -3.84
CA ASP A 135 -11.46 10.26 -3.58
C ASP A 135 -10.31 10.72 -4.49
N THR A 136 -10.47 11.90 -5.07
CA THR A 136 -9.44 12.55 -5.87
C THR A 136 -8.18 12.90 -5.07
N GLU A 137 -8.27 13.03 -3.74
CA GLU A 137 -7.13 13.30 -2.87
C GLU A 137 -6.15 12.11 -2.81
N VAL A 138 -6.66 10.87 -2.87
CA VAL A 138 -5.81 9.66 -2.84
C VAL A 138 -5.37 9.20 -4.23
N LEU A 139 -5.93 9.77 -5.30
CA LEU A 139 -5.61 9.42 -6.68
C LEU A 139 -4.09 9.42 -6.97
N PRO A 140 -3.30 10.44 -6.57
CA PRO A 140 -1.86 10.44 -6.83
C PRO A 140 -1.13 9.26 -6.18
N GLN A 141 -1.52 8.87 -4.96
CA GLN A 141 -0.94 7.72 -4.28
C GLN A 141 -1.34 6.40 -4.95
N ALA A 142 -2.60 6.26 -5.36
CA ALA A 142 -3.08 5.08 -6.08
C ALA A 142 -2.34 4.88 -7.42
N LEU A 143 -2.09 5.96 -8.17
CA LEU A 143 -1.33 5.90 -9.42
C LEU A 143 0.17 5.61 -9.19
N SER A 144 0.76 6.14 -8.12
CA SER A 144 2.13 5.78 -7.71
C SER A 144 2.26 4.28 -7.37
N ILE A 145 1.25 3.69 -6.72
CA ILE A 145 1.20 2.26 -6.43
C ILE A 145 1.11 1.47 -7.74
N LEU A 146 0.27 1.90 -8.68
CA LEU A 146 0.17 1.29 -10.00
C LEU A 146 1.49 1.32 -10.78
N ASP A 147 2.20 2.45 -10.78
CA ASP A 147 3.55 2.54 -11.37
C ASP A 147 4.51 1.53 -10.72
N SER A 148 4.45 1.40 -9.40
CA SER A 148 5.29 0.46 -8.66
C SER A 148 4.98 -1.00 -9.07
N TYR A 149 3.71 -1.34 -9.30
CA TYR A 149 3.34 -2.66 -9.85
C TYR A 149 3.90 -2.90 -11.25
N ILE A 150 3.84 -1.90 -12.13
CA ILE A 150 4.38 -1.98 -13.49
C ILE A 150 5.90 -2.24 -13.45
N LEU A 151 6.62 -1.49 -12.60
CA LEU A 151 8.07 -1.56 -12.48
C LEU A 151 8.56 -2.89 -11.85
N VAL A 152 7.92 -3.31 -10.75
CA VAL A 152 8.34 -4.49 -10.00
C VAL A 152 7.80 -5.78 -10.62
N GLY A 153 6.53 -5.78 -11.03
CA GLY A 153 5.83 -6.97 -11.50
C GLY A 153 6.09 -7.34 -12.96
N LYS A 154 6.50 -6.36 -13.77
CA LYS A 154 6.86 -6.56 -15.18
C LYS A 154 5.81 -7.41 -15.91
N SER A 155 6.24 -8.42 -16.68
CA SER A 155 5.36 -9.22 -17.53
C SER A 155 4.30 -9.99 -16.75
N ALA A 156 4.60 -10.45 -15.52
CA ALA A 156 3.65 -11.19 -14.69
C ALA A 156 2.44 -10.32 -14.30
N PHE A 157 2.70 -9.07 -13.90
CA PHE A 157 1.66 -8.10 -13.61
C PHE A 157 0.83 -7.79 -14.86
N LEU A 158 1.50 -7.45 -15.98
CA LEU A 158 0.80 -7.09 -17.21
C LEU A 158 -0.08 -8.24 -17.74
N GLN A 159 0.43 -9.47 -17.76
CA GLN A 159 -0.34 -10.64 -18.22
C GLN A 159 -1.61 -10.86 -17.40
N ARG A 160 -1.54 -10.60 -16.09
CA ARG A 160 -2.68 -10.81 -15.19
C ARG A 160 -3.70 -9.68 -15.26
N TYR A 161 -3.24 -8.43 -15.36
CA TYR A 161 -4.09 -7.25 -15.15
C TYR A 161 -4.27 -6.35 -16.37
N VAL A 162 -3.78 -6.72 -17.55
CA VAL A 162 -3.87 -5.89 -18.77
C VAL A 162 -5.27 -5.35 -19.06
N GLN A 163 -6.31 -6.18 -18.92
CA GLN A 163 -7.69 -5.75 -19.21
C GLN A 163 -8.20 -4.71 -18.20
N GLN A 164 -7.95 -4.94 -16.91
CA GLN A 164 -8.34 -4.03 -15.83
C GLN A 164 -7.54 -2.73 -15.93
N LEU A 165 -6.26 -2.82 -16.28
CA LEU A 165 -5.37 -1.68 -16.49
C LEU A 165 -5.83 -0.80 -17.66
N ASN A 166 -6.18 -1.42 -18.79
CA ASN A 166 -6.77 -0.72 -19.94
C ASN A 166 -8.04 0.05 -19.55
N HIS A 167 -8.93 -0.62 -18.83
CA HIS A 167 -10.19 0.00 -18.41
C HIS A 167 -9.93 1.18 -17.46
N LEU A 168 -9.07 0.98 -16.47
CA LEU A 168 -8.72 1.99 -15.49
C LEU A 168 -8.07 3.23 -16.12
N LEU A 169 -7.04 3.03 -16.96
CA LEU A 169 -6.34 4.14 -17.61
C LEU A 169 -7.23 4.85 -18.63
N GLY A 170 -8.00 4.10 -19.43
CA GLY A 170 -8.96 4.68 -20.36
C GLY A 170 -9.99 5.56 -19.65
N LYS A 171 -10.57 5.06 -18.55
CA LYS A 171 -11.50 5.81 -17.70
C LYS A 171 -10.85 7.10 -17.18
N LEU A 172 -9.65 6.99 -16.60
CA LEU A 172 -8.94 8.13 -16.02
C LEU A 172 -8.65 9.23 -17.04
N LEU A 173 -8.21 8.89 -18.25
CA LEU A 173 -7.98 9.87 -19.30
C LEU A 173 -9.26 10.59 -19.73
N THR A 174 -10.39 9.88 -19.77
CA THR A 174 -11.68 10.44 -20.18
C THR A 174 -12.38 11.25 -19.10
N GLU A 175 -12.24 10.86 -17.83
CA GLU A 175 -13.10 11.35 -16.74
C GLU A 175 -12.40 12.31 -15.76
N THR A 176 -11.05 12.33 -15.72
CA THR A 176 -10.33 13.19 -14.76
C THR A 176 -10.08 14.60 -15.29
N ARG A 177 -10.00 15.57 -14.35
CA ARG A 177 -9.54 16.94 -14.62
C ARG A 177 -8.02 16.97 -14.83
N ASP A 178 -7.49 18.05 -15.41
CA ASP A 178 -6.10 18.24 -15.87
C ASP A 178 -5.00 17.53 -15.05
N THR A 179 -5.01 17.61 -13.71
CA THR A 179 -4.01 16.96 -12.86
C THR A 179 -4.07 15.42 -12.89
N GLY A 180 -5.28 14.84 -12.89
CA GLY A 180 -5.45 13.39 -12.98
C GLY A 180 -5.03 12.83 -14.33
N GLN A 181 -5.27 13.60 -15.40
CA GLN A 181 -4.83 13.24 -16.74
C GLN A 181 -3.31 13.25 -16.85
N VAL A 182 -2.63 14.28 -16.31
CA VAL A 182 -1.15 14.33 -16.30
C VAL A 182 -0.56 13.13 -15.56
N LEU A 183 -1.10 12.79 -14.39
CA LEU A 183 -0.63 11.63 -13.62
C LEU A 183 -0.88 10.32 -14.38
N CYS A 184 -2.05 10.17 -15.01
CA CYS A 184 -2.37 9.00 -15.83
C CYS A 184 -1.44 8.85 -17.04
N THR A 185 -1.08 9.96 -17.70
CA THR A 185 -0.12 9.96 -18.81
C THR A 185 1.26 9.52 -18.35
N ASN A 186 1.72 9.95 -17.17
CA ASN A 186 2.99 9.48 -16.63
C ASN A 186 3.00 7.96 -16.41
N VAL A 187 1.89 7.40 -15.92
CA VAL A 187 1.75 5.94 -15.75
C VAL A 187 1.78 5.21 -17.10
N LEU A 188 1.10 5.76 -18.10
CA LEU A 188 1.17 5.22 -19.47
C LEU A 188 2.59 5.27 -20.03
N ASP A 189 3.31 6.38 -19.84
CA ASP A 189 4.69 6.51 -20.26
C ASP A 189 5.59 5.49 -19.56
N THR A 190 5.42 5.27 -18.24
CA THR A 190 6.12 4.22 -17.50
C THR A 190 5.83 2.85 -18.11
N LEU A 191 4.56 2.54 -18.40
CA LEU A 191 4.15 1.27 -19.00
C LEU A 191 4.80 1.06 -20.37
N LEU A 192 4.75 2.05 -21.26
CA LEU A 192 5.32 1.96 -22.60
C LEU A 192 6.85 1.84 -22.57
N ASN A 193 7.51 2.50 -21.62
CA ASN A 193 8.95 2.38 -21.42
C ASN A 193 9.35 1.00 -20.88
N VAL A 194 8.56 0.42 -19.97
CA VAL A 194 8.83 -0.93 -19.41
C VAL A 194 8.50 -2.02 -20.42
N PHE A 195 7.50 -1.82 -21.29
CA PHE A 195 7.04 -2.80 -22.28
C PHE A 195 6.99 -2.20 -23.70
N PRO A 196 8.13 -1.90 -24.34
CA PRO A 196 8.13 -1.23 -25.65
C PRO A 196 7.48 -2.07 -26.77
N GLU A 197 7.60 -3.41 -26.71
CA GLU A 197 7.03 -4.30 -27.73
C GLU A 197 5.58 -4.71 -27.43
N HIS A 198 5.24 -4.90 -26.16
CA HIS A 198 3.95 -5.46 -25.73
C HIS A 198 2.97 -4.39 -25.22
N GLY A 199 3.48 -3.26 -24.74
CA GLY A 199 2.71 -2.15 -24.18
C GLY A 199 1.77 -1.50 -25.19
N PRO A 200 2.23 -1.11 -26.40
CA PRO A 200 1.35 -0.53 -27.42
C PRO A 200 0.22 -1.46 -27.84
N ALA A 201 0.51 -2.76 -27.99
CA ALA A 201 -0.50 -3.78 -28.31
C ALA A 201 -1.47 -4.00 -27.15
N ALA A 202 -0.97 -3.97 -25.92
CA ALA A 202 -1.79 -4.08 -24.71
C ALA A 202 -2.72 -2.88 -24.55
N MET A 203 -2.25 -1.66 -24.81
CA MET A 203 -2.96 -0.40 -24.55
C MET A 203 -3.70 0.18 -25.78
N GLN A 204 -4.00 -0.62 -26.81
CA GLN A 204 -4.66 -0.15 -28.05
C GLN A 204 -6.01 0.53 -27.83
N SER A 205 -6.72 0.22 -26.74
CA SER A 205 -7.99 0.85 -26.42
C SER A 205 -7.85 2.21 -25.73
N VAL A 206 -6.64 2.54 -25.29
CA VAL A 206 -6.33 3.74 -24.49
C VAL A 206 -5.52 4.76 -25.31
N LEU A 207 -4.61 4.28 -26.17
CA LEU A 207 -3.83 5.07 -27.14
C LEU A 207 -4.65 5.47 -28.37
#